data_AF-A0A1V4SEG0-F1
#
_entry.id   AF-A0A1V4SEG0-F1
#
_cell.length_a   1.000
_cell.length_b   1.000
_cell.length_c   1.000
_cell.angle_alpha   90.00
_cell.angle_beta   90.00
_cell.angle_gamma   90.00
#
_symmetry.space_group_name_H-M   'P 1'
#
loop_
_entity.id
_entity.type
_entity.pdbx_description
1 polymer ?
#
loop_
_entity_poly.entity_id
_entity_poly.type
_entity_poly.pdbx_seq_one_letter_code
_entity_poly.pdbx_strand_id
1 'polypeptide(L)' 'MARMECRCGEVLSNSTVPNNIELRVYTEKEWDSIMESDTIETWNIPLPTYDVWKCPRCERVYVFKEGSDKAIKIYALEE' A
#
# COMPACT_ATOMS: atom_id res chain seq x y z
N MET A 1 -11.76 -1.59 8.77
CA MET A 1 -10.51 -1.28 9.49
C MET A 1 -9.76 -2.58 9.70
N ALA A 2 -8.61 -2.72 9.08
CA ALA A 2 -7.73 -3.88 9.20
C ALA A 2 -6.59 -3.56 10.17
N ARG A 3 -6.09 -4.59 10.86
CA ARG A 3 -4.94 -4.51 11.76
C ARG A 3 -4.08 -5.77 11.62
N MET A 4 -2.77 -5.62 11.71
CA MET A 4 -1.83 -6.74 11.74
C MET A 4 -0.59 -6.41 12.57
N GLU A 5 0.14 -7.44 12.99
CA GLU A 5 1.43 -7.26 13.65
C GLU A 5 2.57 -7.49 12.65
N CYS A 6 3.51 -6.56 12.59
CA CYS A 6 4.74 -6.73 11.85
C CYS A 6 5.68 -7.70 12.59
N ARG A 7 6.57 -8.40 11.90
CA ARG A 7 7.56 -9.31 12.54
C ARG A 7 8.51 -8.61 13.53
N CYS A 8 8.60 -7.27 13.50
CA CYS A 8 9.38 -6.51 14.51
C CYS A 8 8.58 -6.18 15.79
N GLY A 9 7.31 -6.60 15.86
CA GLY A 9 6.37 -6.33 16.96
C GLY A 9 5.58 -5.03 16.80
N GLU A 10 5.80 -4.24 15.75
CA GLU A 10 5.03 -3.02 15.49
C GLU A 10 3.61 -3.35 14.98
N VAL A 11 2.59 -2.68 15.51
CA VAL A 11 1.20 -2.87 15.06
C VAL A 11 0.91 -1.96 13.88
N LEU A 12 0.52 -2.56 12.77
CA LEU A 12 0.11 -1.86 11.55
C LEU A 12 -1.43 -1.81 11.50
N SER A 13 -1.99 -0.63 11.25
CA SER A 13 -3.44 -0.40 11.20
C SER A 13 -3.78 0.72 10.21
N ASN A 14 -4.88 0.54 9.48
CA ASN A 14 -5.48 1.59 8.65
C ASN A 14 -6.71 2.24 9.29
N SER A 15 -6.87 2.11 10.63
CA SER A 15 -7.96 2.74 11.38
C SER A 15 -7.94 4.26 11.34
N THR A 16 -6.76 4.87 11.19
CA THR A 16 -6.57 6.31 11.07
C THR A 16 -6.35 6.64 9.61
N VAL A 17 -7.10 7.59 9.05
CA VAL A 17 -6.92 8.07 7.68
C VAL A 17 -6.81 9.59 7.72
N PRO A 18 -5.69 10.19 7.27
CA PRO A 18 -4.50 9.57 6.67
C PRO A 18 -3.61 8.82 7.69
N ASN A 19 -2.77 7.91 7.20
CA ASN A 19 -1.74 7.23 8.00
C ASN A 19 -0.44 7.05 7.20
N ASN A 20 0.65 6.70 7.90
CA ASN A 20 1.98 6.47 7.33
C ASN A 20 2.28 4.97 7.10
N ILE A 21 1.25 4.13 7.11
CA ILE A 21 1.36 2.68 7.02
C ILE A 21 0.95 2.23 5.61
N GLU A 22 -0.22 2.64 5.16
CA GLU A 22 -0.79 2.33 3.86
C GLU A 22 -0.21 3.26 2.79
N LEU A 23 0.40 2.65 1.77
CA LEU A 23 1.00 3.33 0.63
C LEU A 23 0.15 3.08 -0.62
N ARG A 24 -0.16 4.16 -1.36
CA ARG A 24 -0.72 4.04 -2.71
C ARG A 24 0.43 3.86 -3.70
N VAL A 25 0.57 2.65 -4.23
CA VAL A 25 1.64 2.29 -5.17
C VAL A 25 1.03 1.93 -6.51
N TYR A 26 1.38 2.69 -7.54
CA TYR A 26 0.98 2.43 -8.92
C TYR A 26 2.21 1.92 -9.69
N THR A 27 2.02 0.88 -10.49
CA THR A 27 2.98 0.52 -11.53
C THR A 27 3.00 1.61 -12.59
N GLU A 28 4.09 1.71 -13.35
CA GLU A 28 4.18 2.75 -14.37
C GLU A 28 3.05 2.68 -15.41
N LYS A 29 2.60 1.47 -15.75
CA LYS A 29 1.45 1.29 -16.65
C LYS A 29 0.15 1.83 -16.07
N GLU A 30 -0.08 1.61 -14.77
CA GLU A 30 -1.25 2.18 -14.10
C GLU A 30 -1.14 3.70 -14.05
N TRP A 31 0.07 4.22 -13.75
CA TRP A 31 0.32 5.65 -13.70
C TRP A 31 0.10 6.33 -15.06
N ASP A 32 0.69 5.80 -16.13
CA ASP A 32 0.48 6.27 -17.50
C ASP A 32 -1.01 6.32 -17.86
N SER A 33 -1.76 5.27 -17.54
CA SER A 33 -3.21 5.23 -17.80
C SER A 33 -3.98 6.30 -17.02
N ILE A 34 -3.55 6.66 -15.80
CA ILE A 34 -4.15 7.77 -15.04
C ILE A 34 -3.80 9.11 -15.68
N MET A 35 -2.60 9.23 -16.27
CA MET A 35 -2.09 10.45 -16.90
C MET A 35 -2.54 10.64 -18.36
N GLU A 36 -3.21 9.67 -18.99
CA GLU A 36 -3.74 9.80 -20.36
C GLU A 36 -4.74 10.95 -20.54
N SER A 37 -5.32 11.45 -19.44
CA SER A 37 -6.21 12.62 -19.43
C SER A 37 -5.43 13.93 -19.31
N ASP A 38 -5.77 14.91 -20.16
CA ASP A 38 -5.19 16.28 -20.12
C ASP A 38 -5.40 16.99 -18.77
N THR A 39 -6.40 16.56 -17.99
CA THR A 39 -6.67 17.04 -16.63
C THR A 39 -6.81 15.87 -15.68
N ILE A 40 -6.05 15.92 -14.58
CA ILE A 40 -6.10 14.90 -13.53
C ILE A 40 -7.15 15.29 -12.50
N GLU A 41 -8.27 14.60 -12.53
CA GLU A 41 -9.29 14.70 -11.48
C GLU A 41 -8.87 13.86 -10.28
N THR A 42 -8.34 14.50 -9.23
CA THR A 42 -7.78 13.81 -8.05
C THR A 42 -8.75 12.85 -7.35
N TRP A 43 -10.06 13.12 -7.40
CA TRP A 43 -11.12 12.25 -6.87
C TRP A 43 -11.44 11.03 -7.76
N ASN A 44 -11.02 11.06 -9.02
CA ASN A 44 -11.24 10.00 -10.00
C ASN A 44 -9.99 9.11 -10.20
N ILE A 45 -8.95 9.32 -9.40
CA ILE A 45 -7.76 8.45 -9.43
C ILE A 45 -8.20 7.07 -8.92
N PRO A 46 -8.09 6.01 -9.75
CA PRO A 46 -8.48 4.66 -9.35
C PRO A 46 -7.63 4.18 -8.18
N LEU A 47 -8.19 3.27 -7.37
CA LEU A 47 -7.40 2.58 -6.36
C LEU A 47 -6.35 1.70 -7.05
N PRO A 48 -5.14 1.61 -6.50
CA PRO A 48 -4.10 0.76 -7.06
C PRO A 48 -4.50 -0.73 -6.98
N THR A 49 -3.95 -1.56 -7.87
CA THR A 49 -4.23 -3.01 -7.88
C THR A 49 -3.85 -3.72 -6.58
N TYR A 50 -2.85 -3.20 -5.87
CA TYR A 50 -2.34 -3.76 -4.62
C TYR A 50 -2.48 -2.77 -3.47
N ASP A 51 -2.84 -3.29 -2.31
CA ASP A 51 -2.73 -2.57 -1.05
C ASP A 51 -1.34 -2.86 -0.45
N VAL A 52 -0.59 -1.81 -0.12
CA VAL A 52 0.82 -1.91 0.25
C VAL A 52 1.03 -1.27 1.61
N TRP A 53 1.44 -2.06 2.59
CA TRP A 53 1.68 -1.58 3.95
C TRP A 53 3.17 -1.56 4.26
N LYS A 54 3.70 -0.40 4.64
CA LYS A 54 5.07 -0.23 5.11
C LYS A 54 5.10 -0.15 6.63
N CYS A 55 5.93 -0.97 7.25
CA CYS A 55 6.23 -0.85 8.67
C CYS A 55 7.09 0.40 8.93
N PRO A 56 6.68 1.33 9.80
CA PRO A 56 7.46 2.54 10.08
C PRO A 56 8.74 2.26 10.87
N ARG A 57 8.85 1.08 11.51
CA ARG A 57 9.95 0.74 12.40
C ARG A 57 11.07 -0.07 11.73
N CYS A 58 10.73 -1.11 10.99
CA CYS A 58 11.71 -1.98 10.33
C CYS A 58 11.66 -1.93 8.80
N GLU A 59 10.85 -1.01 8.25
CA GLU A 59 10.70 -0.76 6.82
C GLU A 59 10.23 -1.94 5.97
N ARG A 60 9.82 -3.04 6.61
CA ARG A 60 9.23 -4.19 5.92
C ARG A 60 7.96 -3.77 5.18
N VAL A 61 7.86 -4.18 3.93
CA VAL A 61 6.71 -3.90 3.06
C VAL A 61 5.90 -5.18 2.88
N TYR A 62 4.60 -5.09 3.12
CA TYR A 62 3.62 -6.14 2.90
C TYR A 62 2.74 -5.74 1.72
N VAL A 63 2.55 -6.67 0.78
CA VAL A 63 1.70 -6.44 -0.39
C VAL A 63 0.51 -7.36 -0.31
N PHE A 64 -0.68 -6.79 -0.38
CA PHE A 64 -1.96 -7.46 -0.38
C PHE A 64 -2.62 -7.32 -1.75
N LYS A 65 -3.34 -8.36 -2.15
CA LYS A 65 -4.25 -8.29 -3.30
C LYS A 65 -5.66 -8.14 -2.76
N GLU A 66 -6.51 -7.42 -3.49
CA GLU A 66 -7.93 -7.31 -3.17
C GLU A 66 -8.54 -8.69 -2.85
N GLY A 67 -9.30 -8.76 -1.75
CA GLY A 67 -9.93 -9.98 -1.26
C GLY A 67 -9.00 -10.97 -0.57
N SER A 68 -7.73 -10.64 -0.35
CA SER A 68 -6.78 -11.49 0.37
C SER A 68 -6.49 -10.98 1.78
N ASP A 69 -6.78 -11.81 2.79
CA ASP A 69 -6.44 -11.54 4.19
C ASP A 69 -4.95 -11.79 4.52
N LYS A 70 -4.17 -12.25 3.54
CA LYS A 70 -2.76 -12.59 3.69
C LYS A 70 -1.92 -11.81 2.71
N ALA A 71 -0.75 -11.37 3.16
CA ALA A 71 0.22 -10.73 2.30
C ALA A 71 0.67 -11.74 1.22
N ILE A 72 0.49 -11.37 -0.05
CA ILE A 72 0.94 -12.17 -1.19
C ILE A 72 2.45 -12.03 -1.43
N LYS A 73 3.04 -10.92 -0.98
CA LYS A 73 4.48 -10.65 -1.03
C LYS A 73 4.92 -9.90 0.22
N ILE A 74 6.15 -10.15 0.64
CA ILE A 74 6.78 -9.48 1.78
C ILE A 74 8.20 -9.12 1.37
N TYR A 75 8.56 -7.85 1.48
CA TYR A 75 9.90 -7.33 1.20
C TYR A 75 10.52 -6.80 2.49
N ALA A 76 11.80 -7.08 2.70
CA ALA A 76 12.57 -6.57 3.83
C ALA A 76 13.90 -6.02 3.33
N LEU A 77 14.50 -5.11 4.10
CA LEU A 77 15.86 -4.64 3.84
C LEU A 77 16.84 -5.81 3.96
N GLU A 78 17.86 -5.80 3.11
CA GLU A 78 19.00 -6.72 3.21
C GLU A 78 19.84 -6.39 4.45
N GLU A 79 20.56 -7.38 4.98
CA GLU A 79 21.42 -7.25 6.17
C GLU A 79 22.72 -6.49 5.88
#